data_AF-A0A1F3PMB3-F1
#
_entry.id   AF-A0A1F3PMB3-F1
#
_cell.length_a   1.000
_cell.length_b   1.000
_cell.length_c   1.000
_cell.angle_alpha   90.00
_cell.angle_beta   90.00
_cell.angle_gamma   90.00
#
_symmetry.space_group_name_H-M   'P 1'
#
loop_
_entity.id
_entity.type
_entity.pdbx_description
1 polymer ?
#
loop_
_entity_poly.entity_id
_entity_poly.type
_entity_poly.pdbx_seq_one_letter_code
_entity_poly.pdbx_strand_id
1 'polypeptide(L)'
;MKIKPLILFIAISLFSIPVAVYAQAPDLGTTANFVLFSTDGAVSNSGISQLTGNVGTNNGSSTAFGNVNGVMQDNNGASAQCAADLLIAYNQLNSEIPDFFPASLLGNGQILVPGVYSISEASTLNLELILDAQENPDAVFVFQIQGPLSTNADSKVKLINGALACNVFWKIEGLVSMASGTTMRGTIIANNSAINMSTGDTLEGRALSTAGAITVDGILAYTPTGCGSPVHLGPAAPDLASTVCYAIFSSNGSVTNAGITLVTGDVGTNVGLTTGFDALNVTGEIHPIPDVSTAACAADLLIVYDYLNTLPIDIELLYPAQFGNNLVLTPHTYLLNAATTFTDTLYLNAEGNENAVFVIKVIGALATSTFSKVILINGALAENVYWSIDGSVEINDNSIFNGTIICNNGAISLTDGVELNGRVLTTGGALNTSAVTVIIPPGCPTIGIEPVSANPIEIVNIYPNPFCSSLNVIVNDVSNLNNAVIKIYNVMGIEIICSVITDKKTVIETDDIPAGLYLYKIENNNNIIQSGRLISQ
;
A
#
# COMPACT_ATOMS: atom_id res chain seq x y z
N MET A 1 7.69 67.29 -35.14
CA MET A 1 8.59 67.06 -34.00
C MET A 1 7.78 66.86 -32.71
N LYS A 2 7.12 65.70 -32.53
CA LYS A 2 6.26 65.39 -31.35
C LYS A 2 6.34 63.93 -30.85
N ILE A 3 7.28 63.12 -31.35
CA ILE A 3 7.39 61.69 -31.00
C ILE A 3 8.36 61.44 -29.81
N LYS A 4 9.27 62.38 -29.52
CA LYS A 4 10.25 62.24 -28.42
C LYS A 4 9.69 62.14 -26.99
N PRO A 5 8.64 62.88 -26.57
CA PRO A 5 8.16 62.78 -25.19
C PRO A 5 7.37 61.49 -24.91
N LEU A 6 6.72 60.91 -25.93
CA LEU A 6 5.93 59.68 -25.78
C LEU A 6 6.83 58.45 -25.55
N ILE A 7 7.95 58.36 -26.28
CA ILE A 7 8.93 57.26 -26.12
C ILE A 7 9.62 57.35 -24.75
N LEU A 8 9.90 58.57 -24.26
CA LEU A 8 10.50 58.76 -22.93
C LEU A 8 9.52 58.41 -21.80
N PHE A 9 8.23 58.72 -21.96
CA PHE A 9 7.19 58.36 -20.99
C PHE A 9 6.94 56.84 -20.93
N ILE A 10 6.97 56.15 -22.09
CA ILE A 10 6.86 54.69 -22.17
C ILE A 10 8.09 54.00 -21.56
N ALA A 11 9.30 54.53 -21.79
CA ALA A 11 10.52 53.97 -21.21
C ALA A 11 10.58 54.12 -19.66
N ILE A 12 10.08 55.23 -19.10
CA ILE A 12 9.97 55.44 -17.65
C ILE A 12 8.85 54.57 -17.06
N SER A 13 7.74 54.39 -17.78
CA SER A 13 6.63 53.50 -17.40
C SER A 13 7.04 52.03 -17.35
N LEU A 14 7.89 51.56 -18.26
CA LEU A 14 8.42 50.17 -18.22
C LEU A 14 9.39 49.94 -17.05
N PHE A 15 10.10 50.96 -16.57
CA PHE A 15 10.94 50.89 -15.36
C PHE A 15 10.15 51.06 -14.05
N SER A 16 8.85 51.38 -14.13
CA SER A 16 7.96 51.56 -12.98
C SER A 16 7.09 50.33 -12.68
N ILE A 17 7.25 49.24 -13.45
CA ILE A 17 6.58 47.97 -13.18
C ILE A 17 7.43 47.26 -12.12
N PRO A 18 6.93 47.04 -10.88
CA PRO A 18 7.65 46.24 -9.92
C PRO A 18 7.86 44.84 -10.50
N VAL A 19 9.11 44.42 -10.64
CA VAL A 19 9.44 43.02 -10.91
C VAL A 19 9.09 42.28 -9.62
N ALA A 20 7.94 41.61 -9.59
CA ALA A 20 7.66 40.66 -8.54
C ALA A 20 8.64 39.48 -8.70
N VAL A 21 9.64 39.42 -7.84
CA VAL A 21 10.49 38.23 -7.70
C VAL A 21 9.73 37.32 -6.74
N TYR A 22 9.24 36.20 -7.25
CA TYR A 22 8.61 35.18 -6.41
C TYR A 22 9.69 34.30 -5.79
N ALA A 23 9.47 33.84 -4.56
CA ALA A 23 10.31 32.81 -3.94
C ALA A 23 10.43 31.60 -4.88
N GLN A 24 11.63 31.00 -4.94
CA GLN A 24 11.91 29.89 -5.84
C GLN A 24 12.29 28.66 -5.02
N ALA A 25 11.62 27.54 -5.26
CA ALA A 25 12.01 26.29 -4.62
C ALA A 25 13.44 25.91 -5.08
N PRO A 26 14.39 25.67 -4.16
CA PRO A 26 15.70 25.16 -4.53
C PRO A 26 15.61 23.76 -5.10
N ASP A 27 16.48 23.45 -6.07
CA ASP A 27 16.70 22.07 -6.48
C ASP A 27 17.47 21.35 -5.36
N LEU A 28 16.82 20.36 -4.75
CA LEU A 28 17.40 19.58 -3.66
C LEU A 28 18.30 18.44 -4.17
N GLY A 29 18.32 18.14 -5.47
CA GLY A 29 19.09 17.01 -6.00
C GLY A 29 18.86 15.72 -5.21
N THR A 30 19.94 15.04 -4.82
CA THR A 30 19.88 13.81 -4.01
C THR A 30 19.47 14.04 -2.55
N THR A 31 19.59 15.27 -2.03
CA THR A 31 19.11 15.64 -0.69
C THR A 31 17.60 15.49 -0.57
N ALA A 32 16.87 15.53 -1.68
CA ALA A 32 15.43 15.26 -1.71
C ALA A 32 15.05 13.89 -1.12
N ASN A 33 15.96 12.90 -1.19
CA ASN A 33 15.72 11.53 -0.74
C ASN A 33 15.90 11.33 0.78
N PHE A 34 16.40 12.33 1.49
CA PHE A 34 16.71 12.24 2.92
C PHE A 34 15.64 12.91 3.79
N VAL A 35 15.24 12.22 4.86
CA VAL A 35 14.42 12.80 5.92
C VAL A 35 15.29 13.41 7.03
N LEU A 36 16.42 12.76 7.36
CA LEU A 36 17.43 13.26 8.29
C LEU A 36 18.80 13.16 7.63
N PHE A 37 19.56 14.26 7.57
CA PHE A 37 20.91 14.23 7.02
C PHE A 37 21.85 15.25 7.63
N SER A 38 23.08 14.84 7.96
CA SER A 38 24.15 15.77 8.32
C SER A 38 25.37 15.61 7.41
N THR A 39 25.87 16.71 6.86
CA THR A 39 27.14 16.69 6.12
C THR A 39 28.34 16.40 7.03
N ASP A 40 28.31 16.91 8.27
CA ASP A 40 29.40 16.77 9.25
C ASP A 40 28.83 16.78 10.67
N GLY A 41 28.51 15.61 11.20
CA GLY A 41 27.86 15.45 12.49
C GLY A 41 27.25 14.07 12.71
N ALA A 42 27.08 13.71 13.98
CA ALA A 42 26.36 12.49 14.36
C ALA A 42 24.86 12.66 14.10
N VAL A 43 24.20 11.56 13.75
CA VAL A 43 22.74 11.49 13.63
C VAL A 43 22.26 10.44 14.64
N SER A 44 21.48 10.83 15.63
CA SER A 44 21.15 9.95 16.76
C SER A 44 19.66 9.94 17.05
N ASN A 45 19.16 8.74 17.35
CA ASN A 45 17.79 8.51 17.78
C ASN A 45 17.73 8.04 19.24
N SER A 46 16.71 8.49 19.95
CA SER A 46 16.24 7.92 21.21
C SER A 46 14.77 7.52 21.06
N GLY A 47 14.32 6.53 21.85
CA GLY A 47 12.97 6.00 21.73
C GLY A 47 12.67 5.36 20.37
N ILE A 48 11.38 5.25 20.05
CA ILE A 48 10.89 4.67 18.79
C ILE A 48 10.45 5.81 17.87
N SER A 49 11.24 6.09 16.84
CA SER A 49 10.89 7.06 15.80
C SER A 49 10.38 6.36 14.54
N GLN A 50 9.40 6.99 13.88
CA GLN A 50 8.84 6.56 12.60
C GLN A 50 9.36 7.47 11.49
N LEU A 51 10.18 6.92 10.61
CA LEU A 51 10.93 7.69 9.62
C LEU A 51 10.69 7.14 8.21
N THR A 52 10.28 8.02 7.29
CA THR A 52 10.17 7.71 5.84
C THR A 52 11.07 8.64 5.04
N GLY A 53 12.00 8.04 4.30
CA GLY A 53 13.13 8.71 3.65
C GLY A 53 14.46 8.25 4.22
N ASN A 54 15.54 8.48 3.46
CA ASN A 54 16.89 8.08 3.88
C ASN A 54 17.33 8.84 5.13
N VAL A 55 18.15 8.18 5.94
CA VAL A 55 18.79 8.75 7.13
C VAL A 55 20.29 8.58 6.96
N GLY A 56 21.09 9.59 7.25
CA GLY A 56 22.52 9.41 7.14
C GLY A 56 23.39 10.60 7.50
N THR A 57 24.70 10.36 7.43
CA THR A 57 25.72 11.40 7.59
C THR A 57 26.91 11.15 6.68
N ASN A 58 27.49 12.25 6.15
CA ASN A 58 28.69 12.16 5.31
C ASN A 58 30.00 12.14 6.13
N ASN A 59 29.98 12.71 7.33
CA ASN A 59 31.08 12.60 8.29
C ASN A 59 30.51 12.48 9.71
N GLY A 60 30.39 11.24 10.18
CA GLY A 60 29.76 10.92 11.47
C GLY A 60 29.29 9.48 11.54
N SER A 61 28.26 9.22 12.36
CA SER A 61 27.54 7.96 12.37
C SER A 61 26.07 8.17 12.71
N SER A 62 25.20 7.38 12.07
CA SER A 62 23.81 7.19 12.46
C SER A 62 23.71 6.13 13.56
N THR A 63 23.10 6.45 14.70
CA THR A 63 23.09 5.56 15.89
C THR A 63 21.72 5.44 16.53
N ALA A 64 21.45 4.25 17.08
CA ALA A 64 20.25 3.93 17.87
C ALA A 64 18.89 4.09 17.13
N PHE A 65 18.89 3.98 15.81
CA PHE A 65 17.67 3.84 15.01
C PHE A 65 17.12 2.41 15.10
N GLY A 66 15.80 2.27 14.99
CA GLY A 66 15.14 1.01 14.68
C GLY A 66 14.97 0.83 13.18
N ASN A 67 13.89 0.16 12.76
CA ASN A 67 13.54 0.07 11.34
C ASN A 67 13.18 1.47 10.79
N VAL A 68 13.80 1.83 9.67
CA VAL A 68 13.56 3.07 8.93
C VAL A 68 12.98 2.72 7.57
N ASN A 69 11.91 3.40 7.15
CA ASN A 69 11.38 3.29 5.79
C ASN A 69 12.23 4.13 4.82
N GLY A 70 13.47 3.69 4.63
CA GLY A 70 14.50 4.36 3.85
C GLY A 70 15.86 3.72 4.08
N VAL A 71 16.86 4.13 3.32
CA VAL A 71 18.22 3.58 3.41
C VAL A 71 19.05 4.37 4.42
N MET A 72 19.79 3.64 5.27
CA MET A 72 20.81 4.23 6.15
C MET A 72 22.09 4.50 5.34
N GLN A 73 22.47 5.77 5.18
CA GLN A 73 23.55 6.21 4.29
C GLN A 73 24.67 6.92 5.07
N ASP A 74 25.60 6.16 5.63
CA ASP A 74 26.72 6.70 6.41
C ASP A 74 28.05 6.62 5.64
N ASN A 75 28.78 7.74 5.56
CA ASN A 75 30.14 7.87 5.02
C ASN A 75 30.37 7.13 3.68
N ASN A 76 29.45 7.29 2.72
CA ASN A 76 29.47 6.59 1.44
C ASN A 76 29.22 7.55 0.26
N GLY A 77 29.17 7.01 -0.96
CA GLY A 77 28.98 7.83 -2.17
C GLY A 77 27.66 8.61 -2.19
N ALA A 78 26.58 8.03 -1.65
CA ALA A 78 25.27 8.69 -1.59
C ALA A 78 25.27 9.83 -0.57
N SER A 79 25.86 9.64 0.62
CA SER A 79 25.97 10.73 1.60
C SER A 79 26.93 11.83 1.13
N ALA A 80 28.01 11.50 0.41
CA ALA A 80 28.90 12.49 -0.20
C ALA A 80 28.18 13.37 -1.25
N GLN A 81 27.37 12.76 -2.11
CA GLN A 81 26.59 13.52 -3.09
C GLN A 81 25.50 14.36 -2.41
N CYS A 82 24.82 13.81 -1.41
CA CYS A 82 23.82 14.53 -0.63
C CYS A 82 24.41 15.77 0.06
N ALA A 83 25.64 15.68 0.59
CA ALA A 83 26.35 16.82 1.18
C ALA A 83 26.63 17.93 0.16
N ALA A 84 27.04 17.57 -1.06
CA ALA A 84 27.29 18.53 -2.14
C ALA A 84 25.99 19.23 -2.59
N ASP A 85 24.92 18.46 -2.80
CA ASP A 85 23.61 18.98 -3.23
C ASP A 85 22.98 19.86 -2.13
N LEU A 86 23.10 19.47 -0.86
CA LEU A 86 22.65 20.26 0.28
C LEU A 86 23.35 21.62 0.34
N LEU A 87 24.65 21.67 0.07
CA LEU A 87 25.39 22.93 0.03
C LEU A 87 24.90 23.84 -1.12
N ILE A 88 24.57 23.26 -2.28
CA ILE A 88 23.99 24.01 -3.41
C ILE A 88 22.63 24.59 -3.03
N ALA A 89 21.73 23.77 -2.47
CA ALA A 89 20.41 24.19 -2.03
C ALA A 89 20.50 25.29 -0.94
N TYR A 90 21.39 25.14 0.04
CA TYR A 90 21.66 26.17 1.04
C TYR A 90 22.11 27.50 0.40
N ASN A 91 23.06 27.45 -0.54
CA ASN A 91 23.57 28.66 -1.19
C ASN A 91 22.49 29.35 -2.04
N GLN A 92 21.62 28.59 -2.70
CA GLN A 92 20.47 29.14 -3.41
C GLN A 92 19.53 29.86 -2.45
N LEU A 93 19.08 29.19 -1.39
CA LEU A 93 18.20 29.79 -0.38
C LEU A 93 18.83 31.02 0.28
N ASN A 94 20.14 31.01 0.52
CA ASN A 94 20.88 32.15 1.08
C ASN A 94 20.96 33.35 0.13
N SER A 95 20.89 33.11 -1.19
CA SER A 95 20.97 34.15 -2.22
C SER A 95 19.61 34.78 -2.54
N GLU A 96 18.52 34.20 -2.05
CA GLU A 96 17.18 34.75 -2.24
C GLU A 96 17.04 36.12 -1.59
N ILE A 97 16.30 36.99 -2.25
CA ILE A 97 16.08 38.37 -1.82
C ILE A 97 14.80 38.40 -0.98
N PRO A 98 14.84 38.82 0.29
CA PRO A 98 13.67 38.89 1.14
C PRO A 98 12.59 39.87 0.66
N ASP A 99 11.34 39.43 0.71
CA ASP A 99 10.14 40.24 0.47
C ASP A 99 9.58 40.81 1.78
N PHE A 100 9.68 40.03 2.86
CA PHE A 100 9.01 40.27 4.14
C PHE A 100 10.00 40.20 5.31
N PHE A 101 9.77 41.04 6.33
CA PHE A 101 10.62 41.15 7.52
C PHE A 101 9.76 41.08 8.80
N PRO A 102 9.26 39.89 9.16
CA PRO A 102 8.44 39.73 10.36
C PRO A 102 9.27 39.91 11.64
N ALA A 103 8.57 40.05 12.77
CA ALA A 103 9.22 39.96 14.08
C ALA A 103 9.78 38.54 14.32
N SER A 104 10.69 38.41 15.29
CA SER A 104 11.32 37.14 15.66
C SER A 104 10.34 36.09 16.20
N LEU A 105 9.19 36.50 16.75
CA LEU A 105 8.12 35.59 17.16
C LEU A 105 7.22 35.26 15.97
N LEU A 106 7.25 34.00 15.54
CA LEU A 106 6.33 33.43 14.55
C LEU A 106 5.18 32.69 15.23
N GLY A 107 4.03 32.67 14.57
CA GLY A 107 2.85 31.90 15.01
C GLY A 107 1.77 32.76 15.69
N ASN A 108 1.16 32.27 16.77
CA ASN A 108 0.00 32.91 17.43
C ASN A 108 -1.19 33.20 16.47
N GLY A 109 -1.43 32.31 15.51
CA GLY A 109 -2.46 32.48 14.49
C GLY A 109 -2.04 33.37 13.31
N GLN A 110 -0.76 33.74 13.22
CA GLN A 110 -0.22 34.48 12.08
C GLN A 110 -0.43 33.71 10.78
N ILE A 111 -0.95 34.40 9.76
CA ILE A 111 -1.10 33.88 8.40
C ILE A 111 -0.06 34.57 7.52
N LEU A 112 0.74 33.75 6.84
CA LEU A 112 1.75 34.17 5.88
C LEU A 112 1.36 33.69 4.49
N VAL A 113 1.65 34.54 3.50
CA VAL A 113 1.41 34.28 2.07
C VAL A 113 2.73 33.86 1.40
N PRO A 114 2.74 33.43 0.13
CA PRO A 114 3.97 32.96 -0.49
C PRO A 114 5.01 34.08 -0.60
N GLY A 115 6.29 33.77 -0.39
CA GLY A 115 7.39 34.73 -0.45
C GLY A 115 8.59 34.39 0.44
N VAL A 116 9.57 35.29 0.44
CA VAL A 116 10.82 35.15 1.19
C VAL A 116 10.77 36.02 2.45
N TYR A 117 10.85 35.38 3.62
CA TYR A 117 10.78 35.98 4.95
C TYR A 117 12.16 36.02 5.60
N SER A 118 12.64 37.21 5.99
CA SER A 118 13.93 37.36 6.67
C SER A 118 13.78 37.84 8.11
N ILE A 119 14.40 37.11 9.03
CA ILE A 119 14.49 37.44 10.45
C ILE A 119 15.97 37.54 10.81
N SER A 120 16.42 38.72 11.25
CA SER A 120 17.86 39.01 11.44
C SER A 120 18.43 38.56 12.80
N GLU A 121 17.69 37.75 13.55
CA GLU A 121 18.01 37.35 14.92
C GLU A 121 17.41 35.96 15.25
N ALA A 122 17.55 35.52 16.51
CA ALA A 122 16.90 34.32 16.99
C ALA A 122 15.37 34.39 16.82
N SER A 123 14.77 33.30 16.37
CA SER A 123 13.32 33.21 16.17
C SER A 123 12.71 32.12 17.03
N THR A 124 11.46 32.33 17.44
CA THR A 124 10.67 31.33 18.17
C THR A 124 9.34 31.15 17.48
N LEU A 125 8.96 29.90 17.22
CA LEU A 125 7.62 29.53 16.81
C LEU A 125 6.76 29.25 18.05
N ASN A 126 5.58 29.86 18.13
CA ASN A 126 4.63 29.64 19.22
C ASN A 126 3.22 29.43 18.68
N LEU A 127 2.50 28.44 19.22
CA LEU A 127 1.15 28.07 18.77
C LEU A 127 1.14 27.86 17.23
N GLU A 128 0.10 28.32 16.55
CA GLU A 128 -0.08 28.07 15.11
C GLU A 128 0.53 29.17 14.24
N LEU A 129 1.35 28.79 13.27
CA LEU A 129 1.71 29.56 12.08
C LEU A 129 1.00 28.96 10.88
N ILE A 130 0.32 29.78 10.09
CA ILE A 130 -0.48 29.35 8.94
C ILE A 130 0.20 29.82 7.66
N LEU A 131 0.48 28.91 6.75
CA LEU A 131 0.99 29.20 5.41
C LEU A 131 -0.15 29.03 4.40
N ASP A 132 -0.55 30.14 3.80
CA ASP A 132 -1.67 30.23 2.86
C ASP A 132 -1.15 30.39 1.44
N ALA A 133 -1.31 29.35 0.63
CA ALA A 133 -0.88 29.36 -0.77
C ALA A 133 -1.80 30.16 -1.69
N GLN A 134 -2.94 30.66 -1.20
CA GLN A 134 -3.89 31.45 -1.99
C GLN A 134 -4.34 30.73 -3.27
N GLU A 135 -4.63 29.43 -3.14
CA GLU A 135 -5.05 28.53 -4.23
C GLU A 135 -3.97 28.25 -5.29
N ASN A 136 -2.72 28.63 -5.04
CA ASN A 136 -1.58 28.34 -5.92
C ASN A 136 -0.76 27.14 -5.39
N PRO A 137 -0.86 25.93 -5.97
CA PRO A 137 -0.07 24.78 -5.51
C PRO A 137 1.45 24.93 -5.71
N ASP A 138 1.87 25.84 -6.61
CA ASP A 138 3.28 26.17 -6.84
C ASP A 138 3.79 27.27 -5.88
N ALA A 139 2.99 27.66 -4.89
CA ALA A 139 3.37 28.64 -3.88
C ALA A 139 4.57 28.19 -3.05
N VAL A 140 5.61 29.04 -2.99
CA VAL A 140 6.84 28.81 -2.23
C VAL A 140 6.93 29.73 -1.03
N PHE A 141 7.37 29.17 0.10
CA PHE A 141 7.63 29.89 1.34
C PHE A 141 9.09 29.66 1.75
N VAL A 142 9.87 30.73 1.84
CA VAL A 142 11.27 30.65 2.28
C VAL A 142 11.45 31.48 3.54
N PHE A 143 11.98 30.88 4.59
CA PHE A 143 12.32 31.53 5.84
C PHE A 143 13.84 31.58 6.00
N GLN A 144 14.42 32.78 5.91
CA GLN A 144 15.82 33.05 6.18
C GLN A 144 15.98 33.59 7.60
N ILE A 145 16.41 32.74 8.53
CA ILE A 145 16.60 33.07 9.94
C ILE A 145 18.09 33.21 10.22
N GLN A 146 18.54 34.43 10.50
CA GLN A 146 19.95 34.76 10.78
C GLN A 146 20.29 34.54 12.27
N GLY A 147 19.86 33.41 12.82
CA GLY A 147 20.04 33.01 14.21
C GLY A 147 19.42 31.64 14.48
N PRO A 148 19.37 31.19 15.75
CA PRO A 148 18.71 29.93 16.11
C PRO A 148 17.20 30.01 15.94
N LEU A 149 16.58 28.85 15.66
CA LEU A 149 15.13 28.67 15.65
C LEU A 149 14.74 27.74 16.80
N SER A 150 13.83 28.20 17.66
CA SER A 150 13.19 27.36 18.67
C SER A 150 11.69 27.24 18.45
N THR A 151 11.08 26.18 18.97
CA THR A 151 9.62 26.08 19.05
C THR A 151 9.20 25.94 20.52
N ASN A 152 8.05 26.51 20.88
CA ASN A 152 7.38 26.16 22.12
C ASN A 152 6.65 24.82 21.95
N ALA A 153 6.37 24.14 23.07
CA ALA A 153 5.62 22.89 23.06
C ALA A 153 4.30 23.03 22.28
N ASP A 154 3.94 21.98 21.54
CA ASP A 154 2.72 21.89 20.72
C ASP A 154 2.57 22.98 19.63
N SER A 155 3.66 23.67 19.26
CA SER A 155 3.63 24.63 18.15
C SER A 155 3.38 23.94 16.80
N LYS A 156 2.70 24.62 15.88
CA LYS A 156 2.25 24.02 14.62
C LYS A 156 2.47 24.93 13.43
N VAL A 157 2.97 24.38 12.34
CA VAL A 157 2.93 24.97 11.01
C VAL A 157 1.79 24.30 10.24
N LYS A 158 0.78 25.08 9.84
CA LYS A 158 -0.40 24.62 9.12
C LYS A 158 -0.36 25.09 7.68
N LEU A 159 -0.63 24.18 6.75
CA LEU A 159 -0.75 24.47 5.33
C LEU A 159 -2.22 24.59 4.95
N ILE A 160 -2.59 25.66 4.24
CA ILE A 160 -3.97 25.86 3.75
C ILE A 160 -3.99 26.29 2.29
N ASN A 161 -5.16 26.16 1.66
CA ASN A 161 -5.46 26.65 0.32
C ASN A 161 -4.43 26.22 -0.74
N GLY A 162 -4.01 24.95 -0.69
CA GLY A 162 -3.07 24.38 -1.66
C GLY A 162 -1.59 24.47 -1.29
N ALA A 163 -1.23 24.99 -0.10
CA ALA A 163 0.16 25.01 0.33
C ALA A 163 0.70 23.59 0.50
N LEU A 164 1.89 23.32 -0.04
CA LEU A 164 2.55 22.01 -0.01
C LEU A 164 3.82 22.08 0.82
N ALA A 165 4.05 21.09 1.67
CA ALA A 165 5.25 21.05 2.53
C ALA A 165 6.54 20.99 1.72
N CYS A 166 6.51 20.36 0.53
CA CYS A 166 7.67 20.33 -0.37
C CYS A 166 8.10 21.71 -0.90
N ASN A 167 7.24 22.73 -0.79
CA ASN A 167 7.53 24.12 -1.18
C ASN A 167 7.79 25.05 0.02
N VAL A 168 8.01 24.50 1.22
CA VAL A 168 8.36 25.28 2.43
C VAL A 168 9.81 25.03 2.80
N PHE A 169 10.60 26.09 2.95
CA PHE A 169 12.03 26.00 3.23
C PHE A 169 12.43 26.90 4.40
N TRP A 170 13.25 26.36 5.30
CA TRP A 170 13.78 27.06 6.47
C TRP A 170 15.29 27.04 6.41
N LYS A 171 15.91 28.17 6.05
CA LYS A 171 17.35 28.37 6.07
C LYS A 171 17.73 29.07 7.37
N ILE A 172 18.52 28.40 8.21
CA ILE A 172 18.71 28.79 9.61
C ILE A 172 20.21 28.88 9.91
N GLU A 173 20.68 30.04 10.36
CA GLU A 173 22.07 30.30 10.75
C GLU A 173 22.29 30.05 12.26
N GLY A 174 21.84 28.89 12.74
CA GLY A 174 21.91 28.56 14.16
C GLY A 174 21.25 27.24 14.52
N LEU A 175 21.28 26.91 15.82
CA LEU A 175 20.63 25.73 16.39
C LEU A 175 19.14 25.72 16.07
N VAL A 176 18.63 24.58 15.61
CA VAL A 176 17.20 24.29 15.57
C VAL A 176 16.84 23.45 16.79
N SER A 177 15.94 23.94 17.64
CA SER A 177 15.51 23.25 18.85
C SER A 177 14.00 23.18 18.92
N MET A 178 13.43 22.04 18.56
CA MET A 178 11.99 21.81 18.61
C MET A 178 11.59 21.21 19.96
N ALA A 179 10.66 21.89 20.65
CA ALA A 179 10.07 21.38 21.88
C ALA A 179 8.99 20.35 21.58
N SER A 180 8.72 19.46 22.54
CA SER A 180 7.81 18.32 22.40
C SER A 180 6.45 18.67 21.79
N GLY A 181 5.98 17.80 20.88
CA GLY A 181 4.67 17.92 20.24
C GLY A 181 4.66 18.92 19.07
N THR A 182 5.81 19.40 18.62
CA THR A 182 5.88 20.34 17.49
C THR A 182 5.41 19.68 16.21
N THR A 183 4.52 20.34 15.46
CA THR A 183 4.10 19.94 14.11
C THR A 183 4.77 20.85 13.09
N MET A 184 5.86 20.38 12.49
CA MET A 184 6.68 21.15 11.56
C MET A 184 6.38 20.76 10.10
N ARG A 185 6.57 21.71 9.18
CA ARG A 185 6.36 21.53 7.74
C ARG A 185 7.52 22.13 6.96
N GLY A 186 8.06 21.38 6.00
CA GLY A 186 9.08 21.86 5.07
C GLY A 186 10.49 21.34 5.30
N THR A 187 11.38 21.78 4.43
CA THR A 187 12.80 21.43 4.43
C THR A 187 13.56 22.38 5.32
N ILE A 188 14.09 21.88 6.44
CA ILE A 188 14.87 22.62 7.42
C ILE A 188 16.34 22.41 7.13
N ILE A 189 17.07 23.50 6.89
CA ILE A 189 18.52 23.51 6.67
C ILE A 189 19.17 24.35 7.76
N ALA A 190 19.80 23.68 8.72
CA ALA A 190 20.61 24.30 9.76
C ALA A 190 22.06 24.44 9.27
N ASN A 191 22.51 25.67 9.09
CA ASN A 191 23.86 25.94 8.65
C ASN A 191 24.84 25.94 9.82
N ASN A 192 25.89 25.12 9.73
CA ASN A 192 26.94 24.98 10.75
C ASN A 192 26.38 24.81 12.19
N SER A 193 25.24 24.13 12.32
CA SER A 193 24.51 23.99 13.58
C SER A 193 23.72 22.70 13.66
N ALA A 194 23.41 22.31 14.90
CA ALA A 194 22.64 21.10 15.20
C ALA A 194 21.13 21.29 14.98
N ILE A 195 20.42 20.16 14.87
CA ILE A 195 18.95 20.08 14.89
C ILE A 195 18.55 19.10 16.00
N ASN A 196 17.70 19.55 16.92
CA ASN A 196 17.15 18.73 17.99
C ASN A 196 15.63 18.65 17.85
N MET A 197 15.11 17.42 17.80
CA MET A 197 13.68 17.12 17.78
C MET A 197 13.32 16.30 19.01
N SER A 198 12.22 16.68 19.67
CA SER A 198 11.78 16.09 20.93
C SER A 198 10.64 15.09 20.73
N THR A 199 10.31 14.36 21.80
CA THR A 199 9.21 13.39 21.80
C THR A 199 7.91 13.96 21.25
N GLY A 200 7.28 13.22 20.33
CA GLY A 200 5.99 13.59 19.75
C GLY A 200 6.07 14.65 18.66
N ASP A 201 7.26 15.11 18.28
CA ASP A 201 7.42 16.00 17.13
C ASP A 201 7.02 15.27 15.84
N THR A 202 6.35 16.00 14.95
CA THR A 202 6.02 15.55 13.60
C THR A 202 6.63 16.46 12.56
N LEU A 203 7.25 15.88 11.52
CA LEU A 203 7.85 16.61 10.42
C LEU A 203 7.41 16.00 9.08
N GLU A 204 6.55 16.71 8.36
CA GLU A 204 6.37 16.48 6.93
C GLU A 204 7.36 17.40 6.21
N GLY A 205 8.52 16.86 5.86
CA GLY A 205 9.67 17.69 5.57
C GLY A 205 11.00 16.95 5.67
N ARG A 206 12.07 17.71 5.94
CA ARG A 206 13.44 17.21 6.07
C ARG A 206 14.18 17.98 7.15
N ALA A 207 15.01 17.30 7.93
CA ALA A 207 15.96 17.93 8.86
C ALA A 207 17.38 17.73 8.34
N LEU A 208 17.98 18.81 7.86
CA LEU A 208 19.25 18.79 7.14
C LEU A 208 20.24 19.73 7.82
N SER A 209 21.47 19.27 8.09
CA SER A 209 22.53 20.10 8.66
C SER A 209 23.75 20.14 7.74
N THR A 210 24.28 21.33 7.48
CA THR A 210 25.53 21.49 6.69
C THR A 210 26.78 21.18 7.51
N ALA A 211 26.71 21.28 8.84
CA ALA A 211 27.69 20.77 9.79
C ALA A 211 27.12 20.89 11.21
N GLY A 212 26.73 19.77 11.82
CA GLY A 212 26.10 19.74 13.13
C GLY A 212 25.39 18.42 13.37
N ALA A 213 25.23 18.06 14.64
CA ALA A 213 24.53 16.84 15.00
C ALA A 213 23.01 16.97 14.74
N ILE A 214 22.36 15.86 14.41
CA ILE A 214 20.90 15.75 14.40
C ILE A 214 20.50 14.76 15.48
N THR A 215 19.75 15.21 16.48
CA THR A 215 19.25 14.36 17.56
C THR A 215 17.73 14.34 17.52
N VAL A 216 17.15 13.14 17.47
CA VAL A 216 15.70 12.92 17.48
C VAL A 216 15.32 11.98 18.62
N ASP A 217 14.15 12.18 19.21
CA ASP A 217 13.62 11.31 20.26
C ASP A 217 12.15 11.03 20.00
N GLY A 218 11.78 9.80 19.64
CA GLY A 218 10.40 9.38 19.46
C GLY A 218 9.55 10.27 18.55
N ILE A 219 10.02 10.53 17.32
CA ILE A 219 9.37 11.44 16.35
C ILE A 219 8.67 10.69 15.23
N LEU A 220 7.78 11.39 14.51
CA LEU A 220 7.29 10.98 13.18
C LEU A 220 7.82 11.95 12.13
N ALA A 221 8.70 11.50 11.23
CA ALA A 221 9.18 12.34 10.14
C ALA A 221 9.10 11.61 8.79
N TYR A 222 8.68 12.32 7.76
CA TYR A 222 8.57 11.76 6.41
C TYR A 222 8.84 12.84 5.36
N THR A 223 9.52 12.44 4.29
CA THR A 223 9.73 13.32 3.13
C THR A 223 8.40 13.69 2.49
N PRO A 224 8.18 14.96 2.10
CA PRO A 224 6.92 15.39 1.52
C PRO A 224 6.75 14.86 0.09
N THR A 225 5.53 14.44 -0.24
CA THR A 225 5.10 14.12 -1.61
C THR A 225 4.69 15.40 -2.36
N GLY A 226 4.57 15.32 -3.70
CA GLY A 226 4.29 16.49 -4.55
C GLY A 226 5.56 17.20 -5.04
N CYS A 227 5.40 18.39 -5.64
CA CYS A 227 6.50 19.20 -6.18
C CYS A 227 7.45 18.47 -7.16
N GLY A 228 6.94 17.46 -7.89
CA GLY A 228 7.75 16.65 -8.81
C GLY A 228 8.52 15.49 -8.15
N SER A 229 8.32 15.23 -6.85
CA SER A 229 8.81 14.01 -6.19
C SER A 229 8.33 12.76 -6.96
N PRO A 230 9.20 11.74 -7.15
CA PRO A 230 8.79 10.51 -7.81
C PRO A 230 7.60 9.86 -7.12
N VAL A 231 6.62 9.41 -7.90
CA VAL A 231 5.51 8.60 -7.37
C VAL A 231 6.04 7.20 -7.07
N HIS A 232 5.84 6.73 -5.85
CA HIS A 232 6.21 5.37 -5.46
C HIS A 232 5.14 4.39 -5.93
N LEU A 233 5.51 3.53 -6.89
CA LEU A 233 4.64 2.47 -7.41
C LEU A 233 4.97 1.10 -6.83
N GLY A 234 6.17 0.94 -6.25
CA GLY A 234 6.71 -0.36 -5.89
C GLY A 234 7.11 -1.19 -7.12
N PRO A 235 7.44 -2.47 -6.92
CA PRO A 235 7.76 -3.39 -8.01
C PRO A 235 6.50 -3.75 -8.81
N ALA A 236 6.68 -4.39 -9.97
CA ALA A 236 5.55 -5.01 -10.65
C ALA A 236 5.01 -6.19 -9.83
N ALA A 237 3.69 -6.30 -9.72
CA ALA A 237 3.03 -7.42 -9.05
C ALA A 237 3.29 -8.75 -9.80
N PRO A 238 3.45 -9.89 -9.11
CA PRO A 238 3.48 -11.20 -9.73
C PRO A 238 2.15 -11.54 -10.43
N ASP A 239 2.21 -12.27 -11.54
CA ASP A 239 1.05 -12.96 -12.10
C ASP A 239 0.74 -14.20 -11.24
N LEU A 240 -0.38 -14.18 -10.54
CA LEU A 240 -0.79 -15.26 -9.65
C LEU A 240 -1.37 -16.47 -10.39
N ALA A 241 -1.73 -16.35 -11.68
CA ALA A 241 -2.29 -17.45 -12.47
C ALA A 241 -3.36 -18.24 -11.68
N SER A 242 -3.27 -19.58 -11.57
CA SER A 242 -4.26 -20.36 -10.82
C SER A 242 -4.22 -20.16 -9.30
N THR A 243 -3.10 -19.69 -8.71
CA THR A 243 -3.02 -19.44 -7.26
C THR A 243 -3.94 -18.31 -6.82
N VAL A 244 -4.39 -17.45 -7.74
CA VAL A 244 -5.33 -16.36 -7.46
C VAL A 244 -6.67 -16.86 -6.89
N CYS A 245 -7.07 -18.10 -7.18
CA CYS A 245 -8.33 -18.67 -6.70
C CYS A 245 -8.22 -19.38 -5.34
N TYR A 246 -7.00 -19.65 -4.87
CA TYR A 246 -6.79 -20.33 -3.59
C TYR A 246 -6.68 -19.34 -2.44
N ALA A 247 -7.44 -19.59 -1.38
CA ALA A 247 -7.31 -18.89 -0.11
C ALA A 247 -6.23 -19.53 0.78
N ILE A 248 -6.23 -20.86 0.85
CA ILE A 248 -5.37 -21.65 1.73
C ILE A 248 -4.80 -22.81 0.93
N PHE A 249 -3.48 -22.85 0.73
CA PHE A 249 -2.87 -23.87 -0.12
C PHE A 249 -1.48 -24.32 0.33
N SER A 250 -1.23 -25.63 0.21
CA SER A 250 0.12 -26.20 0.34
C SER A 250 0.47 -27.02 -0.91
N SER A 251 1.62 -26.72 -1.53
CA SER A 251 2.14 -27.55 -2.62
C SER A 251 2.64 -28.90 -2.11
N ASN A 252 3.16 -28.95 -0.88
CA ASN A 252 3.66 -30.18 -0.27
C ASN A 252 3.54 -30.17 1.25
N GLY A 253 2.45 -30.73 1.76
CA GLY A 253 2.15 -30.82 3.19
C GLY A 253 0.65 -30.87 3.45
N SER A 254 0.25 -31.46 4.57
CA SER A 254 -1.17 -31.53 4.94
C SER A 254 -1.74 -30.13 5.23
N VAL A 255 -3.00 -29.93 4.91
CA VAL A 255 -3.77 -28.71 5.20
C VAL A 255 -4.88 -29.09 6.19
N THR A 256 -4.81 -28.58 7.42
CA THR A 256 -5.68 -29.02 8.51
C THR A 256 -6.34 -27.84 9.19
N ASN A 257 -7.64 -27.93 9.42
CA ASN A 257 -8.39 -26.95 10.18
C ASN A 257 -8.90 -27.52 11.51
N ALA A 258 -8.87 -26.68 12.55
CA ALA A 258 -9.58 -26.85 13.80
C ALA A 258 -10.59 -25.71 14.03
N GLY A 259 -11.63 -25.96 14.82
CA GLY A 259 -12.65 -24.93 15.08
C GLY A 259 -13.46 -24.52 13.84
N ILE A 260 -14.18 -23.39 13.97
CA ILE A 260 -15.06 -22.86 12.92
C ILE A 260 -14.27 -21.83 12.11
N THR A 261 -13.90 -22.19 10.88
CA THR A 261 -13.15 -21.33 9.96
C THR A 261 -14.02 -20.94 8.78
N LEU A 262 -14.02 -19.65 8.43
CA LEU A 262 -14.73 -19.08 7.29
C LEU A 262 -13.72 -18.80 6.16
N VAL A 263 -13.99 -19.29 4.96
CA VAL A 263 -13.09 -19.10 3.80
C VAL A 263 -13.86 -18.61 2.58
N THR A 264 -13.30 -17.64 1.86
CA THR A 264 -13.68 -17.31 0.48
C THR A 264 -12.50 -17.59 -0.43
N GLY A 265 -12.65 -18.50 -1.38
CA GLY A 265 -11.59 -19.08 -2.21
C GLY A 265 -11.38 -20.57 -1.93
N ASP A 266 -10.64 -21.22 -2.82
CA ASP A 266 -10.38 -22.66 -2.75
C ASP A 266 -9.39 -23.01 -1.62
N VAL A 267 -9.52 -24.23 -1.09
CA VAL A 267 -8.63 -24.77 -0.06
C VAL A 267 -8.11 -26.14 -0.46
N GLY A 268 -6.80 -26.38 -0.37
CA GLY A 268 -6.25 -27.63 -0.89
C GLY A 268 -4.79 -27.89 -0.61
N THR A 269 -4.38 -29.13 -0.86
CA THR A 269 -2.97 -29.53 -0.91
C THR A 269 -2.69 -30.40 -2.13
N ASN A 270 -1.51 -30.23 -2.72
CA ASN A 270 -1.05 -31.09 -3.82
C ASN A 270 -0.26 -32.32 -3.34
N VAL A 271 0.17 -32.37 -2.07
CA VAL A 271 0.74 -33.58 -1.45
C VAL A 271 0.30 -33.63 0.01
N GLY A 272 -0.60 -34.55 0.33
CA GLY A 272 -1.16 -34.71 1.68
C GLY A 272 -2.67 -34.87 1.63
N LEU A 273 -3.34 -34.45 2.71
CA LEU A 273 -4.79 -34.38 2.80
C LEU A 273 -5.22 -33.00 3.27
N THR A 274 -6.40 -32.56 2.80
CA THR A 274 -7.11 -31.38 3.33
C THR A 274 -8.21 -31.86 4.26
N THR A 275 -8.17 -31.47 5.54
CA THR A 275 -9.11 -31.98 6.56
C THR A 275 -9.59 -30.90 7.53
N GLY A 276 -10.77 -31.10 8.13
CA GLY A 276 -11.31 -30.23 9.17
C GLY A 276 -12.08 -28.99 8.69
N PHE A 277 -12.15 -28.74 7.38
CA PHE A 277 -12.97 -27.68 6.78
C PHE A 277 -14.42 -28.14 6.59
N ASP A 278 -15.37 -27.27 6.90
CA ASP A 278 -16.81 -27.50 6.65
C ASP A 278 -17.21 -26.79 5.35
N ALA A 279 -17.78 -27.53 4.41
CA ALA A 279 -18.21 -27.00 3.12
C ALA A 279 -19.25 -25.87 3.23
N LEU A 280 -20.03 -25.79 4.33
CA LEU A 280 -20.97 -24.69 4.55
C LEU A 280 -20.28 -23.36 4.87
N ASN A 281 -19.01 -23.41 5.30
CA ASN A 281 -18.21 -22.25 5.70
C ASN A 281 -17.14 -21.88 4.67
N VAL A 282 -17.07 -22.59 3.55
CA VAL A 282 -16.13 -22.33 2.45
C VAL A 282 -16.91 -21.89 1.21
N THR A 283 -16.74 -20.62 0.82
CA THR A 283 -17.22 -20.08 -0.46
C THR A 283 -16.13 -20.32 -1.51
N GLY A 284 -16.04 -21.56 -1.99
CA GLY A 284 -14.99 -22.07 -2.88
C GLY A 284 -15.05 -23.61 -2.93
N GLU A 285 -14.06 -24.24 -3.55
CA GLU A 285 -13.90 -25.70 -3.57
C GLU A 285 -12.91 -26.16 -2.48
N ILE A 286 -13.30 -27.19 -1.74
CA ILE A 286 -12.39 -27.93 -0.86
C ILE A 286 -11.82 -29.09 -1.68
N HIS A 287 -10.50 -29.14 -1.83
CA HIS A 287 -9.77 -30.23 -2.48
C HIS A 287 -9.26 -31.22 -1.41
N PRO A 288 -10.03 -32.26 -1.01
CA PRO A 288 -9.68 -33.15 0.10
C PRO A 288 -8.45 -34.01 -0.16
N ILE A 289 -8.16 -34.26 -1.44
CA ILE A 289 -7.00 -34.99 -1.95
C ILE A 289 -6.42 -34.22 -3.14
N PRO A 290 -5.15 -34.46 -3.51
CA PRO A 290 -4.55 -33.85 -4.69
C PRO A 290 -5.31 -34.18 -5.97
N ASP A 291 -5.48 -33.17 -6.83
CA ASP A 291 -6.13 -33.26 -8.13
C ASP A 291 -5.44 -32.36 -9.18
N VAL A 292 -6.08 -32.18 -10.34
CA VAL A 292 -5.55 -31.37 -11.44
C VAL A 292 -5.46 -29.88 -11.09
N SER A 293 -6.37 -29.36 -10.26
CA SER A 293 -6.38 -27.97 -9.84
C SER A 293 -5.26 -27.70 -8.84
N THR A 294 -5.09 -28.58 -7.86
CA THR A 294 -3.98 -28.46 -6.89
C THR A 294 -2.62 -28.62 -7.57
N ALA A 295 -2.52 -29.45 -8.62
CA ALA A 295 -1.28 -29.60 -9.39
C ALA A 295 -0.93 -28.32 -10.18
N ALA A 296 -1.92 -27.66 -10.79
CA ALA A 296 -1.72 -26.38 -11.46
C ALA A 296 -1.31 -25.28 -10.46
N CYS A 297 -2.02 -25.19 -9.32
CA CYS A 297 -1.71 -24.23 -8.28
C CYS A 297 -0.30 -24.40 -7.71
N ALA A 298 0.16 -25.64 -7.51
CA ALA A 298 1.53 -25.90 -7.06
C ALA A 298 2.60 -25.45 -8.07
N ALA A 299 2.35 -25.67 -9.37
CA ALA A 299 3.27 -25.24 -10.42
C ALA A 299 3.33 -23.70 -10.52
N ASP A 300 2.17 -23.04 -10.50
CA ASP A 300 2.07 -21.59 -10.59
C ASP A 300 2.63 -20.91 -9.33
N LEU A 301 2.43 -21.48 -8.14
CA LEU A 301 2.99 -20.95 -6.89
C LEU A 301 4.51 -20.91 -6.90
N LEU A 302 5.16 -21.92 -7.51
CA LEU A 302 6.61 -21.91 -7.66
C LEU A 302 7.07 -20.77 -8.58
N ILE A 303 6.35 -20.52 -9.68
CA ILE A 303 6.65 -19.40 -10.60
C ILE A 303 6.49 -18.05 -9.87
N VAL A 304 5.42 -17.88 -9.09
CA VAL A 304 5.19 -16.68 -8.28
C VAL A 304 6.33 -16.46 -7.29
N TYR A 305 6.72 -17.50 -6.55
CA TYR A 305 7.83 -17.44 -5.60
C TYR A 305 9.16 -17.08 -6.29
N ASP A 306 9.49 -17.75 -7.39
CA ASP A 306 10.70 -17.49 -8.14
C ASP A 306 10.74 -16.06 -8.69
N TYR A 307 9.61 -15.53 -9.17
CA TYR A 307 9.50 -14.13 -9.59
C TYR A 307 9.79 -13.16 -8.44
N LEU A 308 9.14 -13.33 -7.28
CA LEU A 308 9.36 -12.47 -6.10
C LEU A 308 10.83 -12.49 -5.65
N ASN A 309 11.51 -13.63 -5.83
CA ASN A 309 12.92 -13.76 -5.54
C ASN A 309 13.82 -12.93 -6.46
N THR A 310 13.42 -12.70 -7.71
CA THR A 310 14.19 -11.89 -8.67
C THR A 310 14.07 -10.38 -8.44
N LEU A 311 13.08 -9.93 -7.68
CA LEU A 311 12.87 -8.51 -7.44
C LEU A 311 14.06 -7.89 -6.71
N PRO A 312 14.63 -6.77 -7.21
CA PRO A 312 15.69 -6.05 -6.53
C PRO A 312 15.16 -5.47 -5.21
N ILE A 313 16.03 -5.41 -4.21
CA ILE A 313 15.69 -4.82 -2.91
C ILE A 313 15.87 -3.31 -2.98
N ASP A 314 14.84 -2.57 -2.59
CA ASP A 314 14.90 -1.11 -2.49
C ASP A 314 15.35 -0.69 -1.09
N ILE A 315 14.77 -1.32 -0.05
CA ILE A 315 15.00 -0.97 1.36
C ILE A 315 15.18 -2.25 2.19
N GLU A 316 16.29 -2.33 2.94
CA GLU A 316 16.48 -3.34 3.97
C GLU A 316 16.06 -2.78 5.33
N LEU A 317 15.11 -3.44 5.99
CA LEU A 317 14.69 -3.15 7.35
C LEU A 317 15.63 -3.87 8.32
N LEU A 318 16.58 -3.12 8.86
CA LEU A 318 17.76 -3.64 9.57
C LEU A 318 17.47 -4.33 10.91
N TYR A 319 16.26 -4.21 11.45
CA TYR A 319 15.89 -4.74 12.76
C TYR A 319 14.63 -5.64 12.70
N PRO A 320 14.70 -6.84 12.10
CA PRO A 320 13.55 -7.73 11.97
C PRO A 320 12.89 -8.14 13.28
N ALA A 321 13.64 -8.17 14.39
CA ALA A 321 13.10 -8.44 15.72
C ALA A 321 12.24 -7.30 16.30
N GLN A 322 12.23 -6.12 15.65
CA GLN A 322 11.44 -4.94 16.05
C GLN A 322 10.35 -4.60 15.02
N PHE A 323 10.06 -5.51 14.08
CA PHE A 323 9.10 -5.25 13.01
C PHE A 323 7.67 -5.01 13.55
N GLY A 324 6.92 -4.12 12.89
CA GLY A 324 5.66 -3.58 13.41
C GLY A 324 5.87 -2.32 14.24
N ASN A 325 5.33 -2.24 15.46
CA ASN A 325 5.45 -1.07 16.35
C ASN A 325 5.01 0.26 15.71
N ASN A 326 3.93 0.24 14.93
CA ASN A 326 3.41 1.35 14.14
C ASN A 326 4.32 1.80 12.99
N LEU A 327 5.20 0.92 12.51
CA LEU A 327 5.98 1.15 11.30
C LEU A 327 5.07 1.48 10.11
N VAL A 328 5.43 2.51 9.36
CA VAL A 328 4.77 2.89 8.12
C VAL A 328 5.71 2.61 6.96
N LEU A 329 5.26 1.79 6.02
CA LEU A 329 5.96 1.48 4.78
C LEU A 329 5.25 2.12 3.59
N THR A 330 6.02 2.39 2.54
CA THR A 330 5.58 2.93 1.25
C THR A 330 5.84 1.91 0.14
N PRO A 331 5.39 2.14 -1.10
CA PRO A 331 5.45 1.12 -2.15
C PRO A 331 6.89 0.80 -2.59
N HIS A 332 7.43 -0.32 -2.12
CA HIS A 332 8.81 -0.80 -2.36
C HIS A 332 8.92 -2.33 -2.23
N THR A 333 10.06 -2.87 -2.65
CA THR A 333 10.54 -4.20 -2.25
C THR A 333 11.40 -4.09 -0.99
N TYR A 334 10.89 -4.62 0.12
CA TYR A 334 11.55 -4.65 1.41
C TYR A 334 12.26 -5.97 1.68
N LEU A 335 13.39 -5.91 2.38
CA LEU A 335 14.09 -7.07 2.92
C LEU A 335 14.17 -7.02 4.45
N LEU A 336 13.81 -8.13 5.09
CA LEU A 336 14.06 -8.44 6.49
C LEU A 336 14.97 -9.66 6.53
N ASN A 337 16.29 -9.44 6.68
CA ASN A 337 17.31 -10.47 6.49
C ASN A 337 17.58 -11.32 7.75
N ALA A 338 16.51 -11.67 8.48
CA ALA A 338 16.56 -12.56 9.64
C ALA A 338 15.15 -13.07 9.99
N ALA A 339 15.07 -13.97 10.97
CA ALA A 339 13.80 -14.28 11.63
C ALA A 339 13.15 -12.98 12.15
N THR A 340 11.89 -12.79 11.81
CA THR A 340 11.13 -11.57 12.05
C THR A 340 10.07 -11.80 13.12
N THR A 341 10.12 -10.98 14.17
CA THR A 341 9.05 -10.87 15.16
C THR A 341 8.22 -9.65 14.83
N PHE A 342 6.95 -9.85 14.46
CA PHE A 342 6.03 -8.78 14.12
C PHE A 342 5.11 -8.46 15.30
N THR A 343 5.27 -7.28 15.91
CA THR A 343 4.47 -6.87 17.07
C THR A 343 3.61 -5.63 16.77
N ASP A 344 2.44 -5.55 17.38
CA ASP A 344 1.53 -4.39 17.27
C ASP A 344 1.07 -4.18 15.82
N THR A 345 1.38 -3.04 15.20
CA THR A 345 0.77 -2.64 13.93
C THR A 345 1.83 -2.29 12.87
N LEU A 346 1.57 -2.64 11.62
CA LEU A 346 2.27 -2.21 10.43
C LEU A 346 1.28 -1.48 9.52
N TYR A 347 1.65 -0.30 9.03
CA TYR A 347 0.86 0.47 8.06
C TYR A 347 1.50 0.38 6.68
N LEU A 348 0.73 0.03 5.67
CA LEU A 348 1.13 0.10 4.26
C LEU A 348 0.42 1.30 3.64
N ASN A 349 1.20 2.34 3.35
CA ASN A 349 0.73 3.62 2.84
C ASN A 349 0.98 3.71 1.34
N ALA A 350 -0.07 3.69 0.54
CA ALA A 350 0.06 3.81 -0.91
C ALA A 350 0.17 5.24 -1.42
N GLU A 351 0.20 6.23 -0.50
CA GLU A 351 0.42 7.65 -0.83
C GLU A 351 -0.57 8.21 -1.86
N GLY A 352 -1.79 7.68 -1.87
CA GLY A 352 -2.87 8.06 -2.77
C GLY A 352 -2.93 7.24 -4.07
N ASN A 353 -2.08 6.23 -4.25
CA ASN A 353 -2.04 5.43 -5.48
C ASN A 353 -2.54 3.99 -5.27
N GLU A 354 -3.76 3.71 -5.73
CA GLU A 354 -4.37 2.37 -5.61
C GLU A 354 -3.60 1.23 -6.28
N ASN A 355 -2.76 1.54 -7.28
CA ASN A 355 -1.95 0.55 -8.00
C ASN A 355 -0.58 0.31 -7.33
N ALA A 356 -0.32 0.92 -6.19
CA ALA A 356 0.91 0.74 -5.44
C ALA A 356 1.09 -0.72 -4.98
N VAL A 357 2.28 -1.27 -5.23
CA VAL A 357 2.65 -2.64 -4.86
C VAL A 357 3.64 -2.64 -3.70
N PHE A 358 3.43 -3.57 -2.77
CA PHE A 358 4.32 -3.82 -1.64
C PHE A 358 4.80 -5.26 -1.71
N VAL A 359 6.12 -5.46 -1.68
CA VAL A 359 6.73 -6.79 -1.57
C VAL A 359 7.60 -6.81 -0.33
N ILE A 360 7.31 -7.69 0.63
CA ILE A 360 8.05 -7.84 1.88
C ILE A 360 8.70 -9.21 1.90
N LYS A 361 10.03 -9.25 1.78
CA LYS A 361 10.83 -10.48 1.75
C LYS A 361 11.43 -10.72 3.13
N VAL A 362 11.21 -11.90 3.70
CA VAL A 362 11.73 -12.32 5.01
C VAL A 362 12.64 -13.52 4.82
N ILE A 363 13.92 -13.37 5.18
CA ILE A 363 14.89 -14.47 5.20
C ILE A 363 14.93 -15.05 6.61
N GLY A 364 13.97 -15.93 6.90
CA GLY A 364 13.80 -16.57 8.21
C GLY A 364 12.33 -16.79 8.56
N ALA A 365 12.09 -17.30 9.77
CA ALA A 365 10.72 -17.48 10.27
C ALA A 365 10.04 -16.12 10.51
N LEU A 366 8.74 -16.03 10.25
CA LEU A 366 7.88 -14.91 10.59
C LEU A 366 6.92 -15.34 11.70
N ALA A 367 6.96 -14.66 12.85
CA ALA A 367 6.00 -14.88 13.94
C ALA A 367 5.42 -13.55 14.38
N THR A 368 4.10 -13.48 14.54
CA THR A 368 3.43 -12.26 15.03
C THR A 368 3.20 -12.32 16.54
N SER A 369 2.99 -11.17 17.20
CA SER A 369 2.31 -11.14 18.50
C SER A 369 0.83 -11.44 18.33
N THR A 370 0.12 -11.71 19.43
CA THR A 370 -1.35 -11.64 19.43
C THR A 370 -1.80 -10.21 19.10
N PHE A 371 -2.99 -10.09 18.51
CA PHE A 371 -3.61 -8.82 18.11
C PHE A 371 -2.79 -7.98 17.12
N SER A 372 -1.84 -8.59 16.40
CA SER A 372 -1.02 -7.87 15.42
C SER A 372 -1.85 -7.41 14.23
N LYS A 373 -1.49 -6.29 13.58
CA LYS A 373 -2.31 -5.68 12.52
C LYS A 373 -1.49 -5.20 11.34
N VAL A 374 -1.80 -5.67 10.14
CA VAL A 374 -1.40 -5.03 8.89
C VAL A 374 -2.55 -4.13 8.43
N ILE A 375 -2.35 -2.82 8.43
CA ILE A 375 -3.36 -1.82 8.07
C ILE A 375 -2.99 -1.17 6.74
N LEU A 376 -3.95 -1.13 5.82
CA LEU A 376 -3.81 -0.48 4.52
C LEU A 376 -4.37 0.94 4.59
N ILE A 377 -3.59 1.94 4.15
CA ILE A 377 -4.01 3.35 4.17
C ILE A 377 -3.75 4.04 2.83
N ASN A 378 -4.46 5.14 2.60
CA ASN A 378 -4.29 6.04 1.46
C ASN A 378 -4.27 5.33 0.09
N GLY A 379 -5.21 4.40 -0.12
CA GLY A 379 -5.37 3.70 -1.38
C GLY A 379 -4.70 2.32 -1.45
N ALA A 380 -3.94 1.88 -0.44
CA ALA A 380 -3.33 0.56 -0.47
C ALA A 380 -4.41 -0.54 -0.54
N LEU A 381 -4.21 -1.52 -1.43
CA LEU A 381 -5.13 -2.64 -1.65
C LEU A 381 -4.43 -3.96 -1.34
N ALA A 382 -5.14 -4.89 -0.68
CA ALA A 382 -4.57 -6.18 -0.26
C ALA A 382 -4.14 -7.06 -1.45
N GLU A 383 -4.77 -6.90 -2.62
CA GLU A 383 -4.36 -7.60 -3.84
C GLU A 383 -2.95 -7.22 -4.31
N ASN A 384 -2.45 -6.04 -3.92
CA ASN A 384 -1.13 -5.52 -4.29
C ASN A 384 -0.08 -5.70 -3.17
N VAL A 385 -0.36 -6.49 -2.14
CA VAL A 385 0.55 -6.75 -1.02
C VAL A 385 1.01 -8.20 -1.04
N TYR A 386 2.33 -8.41 -1.08
CA TYR A 386 2.94 -9.74 -1.17
C TYR A 386 3.99 -9.93 -0.07
N TRP A 387 3.91 -11.07 0.60
CA TRP A 387 4.87 -11.48 1.61
C TRP A 387 5.58 -12.74 1.11
N SER A 388 6.90 -12.69 0.96
CA SER A 388 7.72 -13.85 0.58
C SER A 388 8.58 -14.25 1.77
N ILE A 389 8.32 -15.41 2.37
CA ILE A 389 8.96 -15.86 3.61
C ILE A 389 9.75 -17.13 3.36
N ASP A 390 11.07 -17.08 3.55
CA ASP A 390 11.95 -18.24 3.54
C ASP A 390 12.11 -18.82 4.96
N GLY A 391 11.03 -19.40 5.48
CA GLY A 391 10.96 -19.95 6.84
C GLY A 391 9.53 -20.21 7.28
N SER A 392 9.34 -20.73 8.50
CA SER A 392 7.99 -20.98 9.02
C SER A 392 7.22 -19.68 9.27
N VAL A 393 5.90 -19.73 9.13
CA VAL A 393 5.00 -18.59 9.41
C VAL A 393 4.06 -18.93 10.57
N GLU A 394 3.97 -18.06 11.56
CA GLU A 394 2.99 -18.12 12.64
C GLU A 394 2.27 -16.78 12.77
N ILE A 395 0.97 -16.76 12.45
CA ILE A 395 0.11 -15.60 12.68
C ILE A 395 -0.72 -15.89 13.93
N ASN A 396 -0.42 -15.17 15.00
CA ASN A 396 -0.96 -15.38 16.34
C ASN A 396 -2.36 -14.78 16.55
N ASP A 397 -2.98 -15.14 17.66
CA ASP A 397 -4.43 -14.97 17.91
C ASP A 397 -4.93 -13.55 17.65
N ASN A 398 -6.13 -13.45 17.07
CA ASN A 398 -6.85 -12.18 16.83
C ASN A 398 -6.07 -11.15 15.99
N SER A 399 -5.11 -11.61 15.17
CA SER A 399 -4.39 -10.73 14.27
C SER A 399 -5.19 -10.41 13.01
N ILE A 400 -5.06 -9.18 12.50
CA ILE A 400 -5.62 -8.75 11.21
C ILE A 400 -4.48 -8.64 10.22
N PHE A 401 -4.54 -9.40 9.13
CA PHE A 401 -3.47 -9.48 8.14
C PHE A 401 -4.00 -9.15 6.74
N ASN A 402 -3.19 -8.46 5.94
CA ASN A 402 -3.53 -8.09 4.57
C ASN A 402 -2.41 -8.52 3.61
N GLY A 403 -2.80 -9.12 2.49
CA GLY A 403 -1.89 -9.53 1.41
C GLY A 403 -1.77 -11.03 1.18
N THR A 404 -1.04 -11.39 0.13
CA THR A 404 -0.75 -12.77 -0.24
C THR A 404 0.54 -13.23 0.45
N ILE A 405 0.41 -14.17 1.39
CA ILE A 405 1.51 -14.81 2.11
C ILE A 405 2.00 -16.01 1.29
N ILE A 406 3.28 -15.99 0.90
CA ILE A 406 3.97 -17.06 0.19
C ILE A 406 5.13 -17.52 1.06
N CYS A 407 4.94 -18.66 1.71
CA CYS A 407 5.96 -19.32 2.51
C CYS A 407 6.73 -20.32 1.64
N ASN A 408 8.04 -20.34 1.76
CA ASN A 408 8.88 -21.30 1.07
C ASN A 408 9.50 -22.31 2.04
N ASN A 409 9.22 -23.59 1.81
CA ASN A 409 9.75 -24.71 2.58
C ASN A 409 9.57 -24.58 4.12
N GLY A 410 8.50 -23.91 4.55
CA GLY A 410 8.14 -23.68 5.94
C GLY A 410 6.69 -24.08 6.24
N ALA A 411 6.48 -24.61 7.45
CA ALA A 411 5.14 -24.81 7.98
C ALA A 411 4.47 -23.45 8.26
N ILE A 412 3.15 -23.41 8.13
CA ILE A 412 2.33 -22.23 8.41
C ILE A 412 1.31 -22.58 9.50
N SER A 413 1.12 -21.69 10.47
CA SER A 413 0.06 -21.74 11.47
C SER A 413 -0.69 -20.41 11.54
N LEU A 414 -2.01 -20.44 11.37
CA LEU A 414 -2.91 -19.31 11.68
C LEU A 414 -3.77 -19.72 12.86
N THR A 415 -3.66 -18.99 13.96
CA THR A 415 -4.31 -19.36 15.23
C THR A 415 -5.65 -18.61 15.43
N ASP A 416 -6.27 -18.82 16.59
CA ASP A 416 -7.67 -18.45 16.84
C ASP A 416 -7.98 -16.98 16.57
N GLY A 417 -9.01 -16.73 15.77
CA GLY A 417 -9.52 -15.39 15.49
C GLY A 417 -8.69 -14.57 14.49
N VAL A 418 -7.72 -15.17 13.80
CA VAL A 418 -7.00 -14.49 12.72
C VAL A 418 -7.97 -14.11 11.58
N GLU A 419 -7.91 -12.87 11.14
CA GLU A 419 -8.61 -12.35 9.97
C GLU A 419 -7.59 -12.01 8.88
N LEU A 420 -7.62 -12.74 7.76
CA LEU A 420 -6.73 -12.53 6.62
C LEU A 420 -7.55 -12.07 5.40
N ASN A 421 -7.35 -10.82 4.98
CA ASN A 421 -7.76 -10.33 3.68
C ASN A 421 -6.62 -10.55 2.69
N GLY A 422 -6.63 -11.69 2.01
CA GLY A 422 -5.45 -12.19 1.33
C GLY A 422 -5.50 -13.67 1.04
N ARG A 423 -4.31 -14.25 0.90
CA ARG A 423 -4.09 -15.67 0.64
C ARG A 423 -2.97 -16.17 1.53
N VAL A 424 -2.98 -17.46 1.85
CA VAL A 424 -1.87 -18.10 2.55
C VAL A 424 -1.46 -19.38 1.83
N LEU A 425 -0.24 -19.34 1.29
CA LEU A 425 0.27 -20.30 0.33
C LEU A 425 1.64 -20.78 0.82
N THR A 426 1.93 -22.09 0.74
CA THR A 426 3.28 -22.62 0.98
C THR A 426 3.76 -23.53 -0.17
N THR A 427 5.01 -23.35 -0.60
CA THR A 427 5.67 -24.23 -1.58
C THR A 427 6.03 -25.58 -0.96
N GLY A 428 6.07 -25.67 0.38
CA GLY A 428 6.36 -26.90 1.10
C GLY A 428 6.25 -26.68 2.60
N GLY A 429 5.39 -27.44 3.26
CA GLY A 429 5.11 -27.33 4.69
C GLY A 429 3.67 -27.69 5.01
N ALA A 430 3.45 -28.18 6.23
CA ALA A 430 2.09 -28.31 6.76
C ALA A 430 1.47 -26.93 6.98
N LEU A 431 0.17 -26.80 6.70
CA LEU A 431 -0.59 -25.59 6.91
C LEU A 431 -1.73 -25.90 7.90
N ASN A 432 -1.68 -25.28 9.07
CA ASN A 432 -2.67 -25.46 10.13
C ASN A 432 -3.45 -24.16 10.33
N THR A 433 -4.78 -24.26 10.42
CA THR A 433 -5.66 -23.16 10.79
C THR A 433 -6.52 -23.52 11.99
N SER A 434 -6.86 -22.55 12.83
CA SER A 434 -7.80 -22.73 13.93
C SER A 434 -8.72 -21.52 14.06
N ALA A 435 -10.03 -21.71 13.85
CA ALA A 435 -11.06 -20.67 14.00
C ALA A 435 -10.71 -19.31 13.32
N VAL A 436 -10.37 -19.34 12.02
CA VAL A 436 -9.90 -18.17 11.27
C VAL A 436 -10.92 -17.69 10.24
N THR A 437 -10.74 -16.46 9.74
CA THR A 437 -11.44 -15.95 8.55
C THR A 437 -10.41 -15.62 7.47
N VAL A 438 -10.51 -16.24 6.28
CA VAL A 438 -9.64 -15.96 5.14
C VAL A 438 -10.48 -15.57 3.93
N ILE A 439 -10.28 -14.38 3.39
CA ILE A 439 -11.03 -13.86 2.24
C ILE A 439 -10.04 -13.46 1.16
N ILE A 440 -10.11 -14.11 0.00
CA ILE A 440 -9.26 -13.71 -1.14
C ILE A 440 -9.69 -12.33 -1.68
N PRO A 441 -8.74 -11.47 -2.06
CA PRO A 441 -9.00 -10.30 -2.87
C PRO A 441 -9.57 -10.67 -4.25
N PRO A 442 -10.19 -9.72 -4.98
CA PRO A 442 -10.63 -9.92 -6.36
C PRO A 442 -9.51 -10.48 -7.27
N GLY A 443 -9.91 -11.06 -8.40
CA GLY A 443 -8.97 -11.56 -9.42
C GLY A 443 -9.12 -13.04 -9.77
N CYS A 444 -9.82 -13.83 -8.95
CA CYS A 444 -10.24 -15.17 -9.37
C CYS A 444 -11.38 -15.06 -10.39
N PRO A 445 -11.20 -15.52 -11.64
CA PRO A 445 -12.25 -15.46 -12.64
C PRO A 445 -13.40 -16.38 -12.23
N THR A 446 -14.59 -15.81 -12.04
CA THR A 446 -15.78 -16.62 -11.75
C THR A 446 -16.21 -17.35 -13.02
N ILE A 447 -16.04 -18.68 -13.06
CA ILE A 447 -16.59 -19.54 -14.13
C ILE A 447 -18.08 -19.89 -13.85
N GLY A 448 -18.71 -19.17 -12.92
CA GLY A 448 -20.14 -19.27 -12.67
C GLY A 448 -20.92 -18.51 -13.73
N ILE A 449 -21.84 -19.19 -14.42
CA ILE A 449 -23.05 -18.48 -14.86
C ILE A 449 -23.78 -18.16 -13.56
N GLU A 450 -23.67 -16.92 -13.07
CA GLU A 450 -24.62 -16.37 -12.08
C GLU A 450 -26.02 -16.79 -12.52
N PRO A 451 -26.83 -17.49 -11.68
CA PRO A 451 -28.20 -17.75 -12.05
C PRO A 451 -28.85 -16.39 -12.26
N VAL A 452 -29.17 -16.05 -13.52
CA VAL A 452 -29.98 -14.88 -13.82
C VAL A 452 -31.35 -15.14 -13.20
N SER A 453 -31.54 -14.69 -11.97
CA SER A 453 -32.88 -14.53 -11.42
C SER A 453 -32.95 -13.17 -10.75
N ALA A 454 -33.59 -12.24 -11.45
CA ALA A 454 -34.14 -11.04 -10.84
C ALA A 454 -35.40 -11.37 -9.99
N ASN A 455 -35.67 -12.65 -9.69
CA ASN A 455 -36.73 -13.14 -8.82
C ASN A 455 -36.51 -14.62 -8.44
N PRO A 456 -36.69 -15.03 -7.17
CA PRO A 456 -36.38 -16.38 -6.68
C PRO A 456 -37.41 -17.46 -7.07
N ILE A 457 -38.19 -17.26 -8.13
CA ILE A 457 -39.17 -18.24 -8.59
C ILE A 457 -38.50 -19.10 -9.64
N GLU A 458 -38.15 -20.34 -9.29
CA GLU A 458 -37.79 -21.37 -10.27
C GLU A 458 -38.99 -21.57 -11.22
N ILE A 459 -38.85 -21.14 -12.47
CA ILE A 459 -39.90 -21.21 -13.48
C ILE A 459 -40.11 -22.66 -13.90
N VAL A 460 -39.03 -23.45 -13.87
CA VAL A 460 -39.00 -24.84 -14.28
C VAL A 460 -38.20 -25.71 -13.33
N ASN A 461 -38.75 -26.87 -12.99
CA ASN A 461 -38.05 -27.95 -12.29
C ASN A 461 -37.65 -29.03 -13.29
N ILE A 462 -36.36 -29.42 -13.27
CA ILE A 462 -35.83 -30.46 -14.16
C ILE A 462 -35.50 -31.72 -13.34
N TYR A 463 -36.09 -32.87 -13.68
CA TYR A 463 -35.80 -34.14 -13.01
C TYR A 463 -36.03 -35.37 -13.91
N PRO A 464 -35.36 -36.51 -13.66
CA PRO A 464 -34.32 -36.68 -12.65
C PRO A 464 -33.05 -35.91 -13.03
N ASN A 465 -32.27 -35.52 -12.03
CA ASN A 465 -30.91 -34.99 -12.19
C ASN A 465 -30.09 -35.56 -11.02
N PRO A 466 -29.25 -36.59 -11.23
CA PRO A 466 -28.78 -37.09 -12.53
C PRO A 466 -29.84 -37.80 -13.40
N PHE A 467 -29.71 -37.71 -14.73
CA PHE A 467 -30.60 -38.34 -15.72
C PHE A 467 -29.89 -39.45 -16.51
N CYS A 468 -30.65 -40.35 -17.15
CA CYS A 468 -30.12 -41.43 -18.00
C CYS A 468 -30.71 -41.33 -19.42
N SER A 469 -31.89 -41.92 -19.63
CA SER A 469 -32.55 -41.97 -20.95
C SER A 469 -33.49 -40.80 -21.24
N SER A 470 -33.96 -40.12 -20.20
CA SER A 470 -34.78 -38.92 -20.35
C SER A 470 -34.74 -38.02 -19.12
N LEU A 471 -35.12 -36.76 -19.32
CA LEU A 471 -35.43 -35.81 -18.25
C LEU A 471 -36.78 -35.14 -18.48
N ASN A 472 -37.44 -34.77 -17.39
CA ASN A 472 -38.70 -34.03 -17.40
C ASN A 472 -38.43 -32.58 -17.06
N VAL A 473 -38.97 -31.69 -17.88
CA VAL A 473 -38.98 -30.25 -17.70
C VAL A 473 -40.40 -29.90 -17.22
N ILE A 474 -40.57 -29.64 -15.93
CA ILE A 474 -41.86 -29.29 -15.32
C ILE A 474 -41.93 -27.79 -15.10
N VAL A 475 -42.97 -27.18 -15.64
CA VAL A 475 -43.24 -25.75 -15.51
C VAL A 475 -44.04 -25.49 -14.24
N ASN A 476 -43.51 -24.64 -13.36
CA ASN A 476 -44.17 -24.23 -12.12
C ASN A 476 -45.21 -23.11 -12.35
N ASP A 477 -44.96 -22.20 -13.31
CA ASP A 477 -45.87 -21.13 -13.69
C ASP A 477 -45.95 -20.98 -15.23
N VAL A 478 -47.12 -21.29 -15.78
CA VAL A 478 -47.36 -21.32 -17.24
C VAL A 478 -47.54 -19.92 -17.83
N SER A 479 -47.72 -18.89 -16.99
CA SER A 479 -48.01 -17.52 -17.44
C SER A 479 -46.83 -16.82 -18.15
N ASN A 480 -45.61 -17.37 -18.04
CA ASN A 480 -44.37 -16.79 -18.56
C ASN A 480 -43.70 -17.60 -19.70
N LEU A 481 -44.39 -18.47 -20.44
CA LEU A 481 -43.76 -19.40 -21.39
C LEU A 481 -44.18 -19.30 -22.87
N ASN A 482 -44.72 -18.16 -23.33
CA ASN A 482 -44.96 -17.97 -24.76
C ASN A 482 -43.63 -18.07 -25.54
N ASN A 483 -43.39 -19.19 -26.24
CA ASN A 483 -42.16 -19.53 -26.97
C ASN A 483 -40.92 -19.79 -26.10
N ALA A 484 -41.07 -20.45 -24.95
CA ALA A 484 -39.91 -20.85 -24.16
C ALA A 484 -39.18 -22.06 -24.79
N VAL A 485 -37.86 -21.99 -24.85
CA VAL A 485 -36.98 -23.08 -25.28
C VAL A 485 -35.99 -23.43 -24.20
N ILE A 486 -35.69 -24.71 -24.06
CA ILE A 486 -34.57 -25.20 -23.25
C ILE A 486 -33.43 -25.61 -24.19
N LYS A 487 -32.25 -25.08 -23.92
CA LYS A 487 -31.00 -25.44 -24.59
C LYS A 487 -30.07 -26.11 -23.59
N ILE A 488 -29.50 -27.25 -23.94
CA ILE A 488 -28.50 -27.96 -23.15
C ILE A 488 -27.17 -27.92 -23.89
N TYR A 489 -26.10 -27.67 -23.17
CA TYR A 489 -24.74 -27.52 -23.67
C TYR A 489 -23.81 -28.48 -22.95
N ASN A 490 -22.81 -29.00 -23.67
CA ASN A 490 -21.69 -29.69 -23.01
C ASN A 490 -20.75 -28.67 -22.33
N VAL A 491 -19.77 -29.16 -21.58
CA VAL A 491 -18.76 -28.32 -20.89
C VAL A 491 -17.92 -27.45 -21.83
N MET A 492 -17.86 -27.77 -23.12
CA MET A 492 -17.18 -26.96 -24.13
C MET A 492 -18.07 -25.83 -24.71
N GLY A 493 -19.31 -25.68 -24.22
CA GLY A 493 -20.26 -24.68 -24.69
C GLY A 493 -20.97 -25.04 -26.00
N ILE A 494 -20.82 -26.28 -26.49
CA ILE A 494 -21.52 -26.75 -27.69
C ILE A 494 -22.95 -27.11 -27.32
N GLU A 495 -23.93 -26.53 -28.01
CA GLU A 495 -25.33 -26.89 -27.88
C GLU A 495 -25.55 -28.33 -28.34
N ILE A 496 -26.07 -29.17 -27.45
CA ILE A 496 -26.37 -30.58 -27.71
C ILE A 496 -27.86 -30.84 -27.86
N ILE A 497 -28.71 -30.04 -27.19
CA ILE A 497 -30.17 -30.13 -27.26
C ILE A 497 -30.74 -28.73 -27.33
N CYS A 498 -31.75 -28.55 -28.18
CA CYS A 498 -32.63 -27.39 -28.19
C CYS A 498 -34.06 -27.89 -28.36
N SER A 499 -34.91 -27.67 -27.36
CA SER A 499 -36.28 -28.17 -27.34
C SER A 499 -37.26 -27.08 -26.91
N VAL A 500 -38.44 -27.07 -27.51
CA VAL A 500 -39.52 -26.13 -27.17
C VAL A 500 -40.27 -26.68 -25.95
N ILE A 501 -40.53 -25.81 -24.97
CA ILE A 501 -41.34 -26.15 -23.80
C ILE A 501 -42.80 -25.84 -24.14
N THR A 502 -43.54 -26.85 -24.60
CA THR A 502 -44.91 -26.68 -25.12
C THR A 502 -45.99 -26.84 -24.05
N ASP A 503 -45.70 -27.63 -23.01
CA ASP A 503 -46.69 -28.06 -22.02
C ASP A 503 -46.15 -27.93 -20.60
N LYS A 504 -47.06 -28.01 -19.60
CA LYS A 504 -46.72 -28.01 -18.17
C LYS A 504 -45.66 -29.07 -17.81
N LYS A 505 -45.57 -30.13 -18.61
CA LYS A 505 -44.54 -31.16 -18.53
C LYS A 505 -44.05 -31.45 -19.94
N THR A 506 -42.78 -31.18 -20.21
CA THR A 506 -42.11 -31.55 -21.46
C THR A 506 -41.07 -32.64 -21.15
N VAL A 507 -41.08 -33.73 -21.91
CA VAL A 507 -40.08 -34.81 -21.77
C VAL A 507 -39.02 -34.63 -22.84
N ILE A 508 -37.75 -34.68 -22.44
CA ILE A 508 -36.61 -34.64 -23.35
C ILE A 508 -35.94 -36.01 -23.27
N GLU A 509 -35.90 -36.70 -24.41
CA GLU A 509 -35.14 -37.94 -24.56
C GLU A 509 -33.65 -37.61 -24.64
N THR A 510 -32.83 -38.36 -23.90
CA THR A 510 -31.40 -38.11 -23.69
C THR A 510 -30.55 -39.35 -23.94
N ASP A 511 -31.08 -40.37 -24.62
CA ASP A 511 -30.40 -41.66 -24.86
C ASP A 511 -29.02 -41.53 -25.53
N ASP A 512 -28.82 -40.47 -26.32
CA ASP A 512 -27.57 -40.23 -27.07
C ASP A 512 -26.59 -39.30 -26.33
N ILE A 513 -26.88 -38.90 -25.08
CA ILE A 513 -26.03 -38.00 -24.30
C ILE A 513 -25.00 -38.82 -23.49
N PRO A 514 -23.69 -38.66 -23.72
CA PRO A 514 -22.66 -39.33 -22.92
C PRO A 514 -22.73 -38.94 -21.44
N ALA A 515 -22.31 -39.84 -20.55
CA ALA A 515 -22.15 -39.53 -19.13
C ALA A 515 -21.24 -38.30 -18.93
N GLY A 516 -21.66 -37.35 -18.10
CA GLY A 516 -20.92 -36.10 -17.91
C GLY A 516 -21.75 -34.96 -17.34
N LEU A 517 -21.09 -33.82 -17.15
CA LEU A 517 -21.69 -32.56 -16.73
C LEU A 517 -22.19 -31.78 -17.95
N TYR A 518 -23.38 -31.22 -17.83
CA TYR A 518 -24.02 -30.39 -18.84
C TYR A 518 -24.56 -29.11 -18.21
N LEU A 519 -24.69 -28.07 -19.04
CA LEU A 519 -25.30 -26.79 -18.67
C LEU A 519 -26.62 -26.66 -19.40
N TYR A 520 -27.64 -26.09 -18.78
CA TYR A 520 -28.88 -25.74 -19.48
C TYR A 520 -29.20 -24.26 -19.37
N LYS A 521 -29.89 -23.73 -20.38
CA LYS A 521 -30.51 -22.41 -20.40
C LYS A 521 -31.95 -22.55 -20.82
N ILE A 522 -32.84 -21.82 -20.18
CA ILE A 522 -34.22 -21.62 -20.59
C ILE A 522 -34.32 -20.20 -21.12
N GLU A 523 -34.72 -20.07 -22.37
CA GLU A 523 -34.86 -18.80 -23.07
C GLU A 523 -36.32 -18.57 -23.41
N ASN A 524 -36.83 -17.38 -23.15
CA ASN A 524 -38.13 -16.92 -23.66
C ASN A 524 -37.91 -15.63 -24.47
N ASN A 525 -38.32 -15.63 -25.75
CA ASN A 525 -38.10 -14.51 -26.67
C ASN A 525 -36.63 -14.04 -26.69
N ASN A 526 -35.69 -14.98 -26.72
CA ASN A 526 -34.23 -14.79 -26.67
C ASN A 526 -33.65 -14.19 -25.38
N ASN A 527 -34.47 -14.00 -24.33
CA ASN A 527 -33.96 -13.65 -23.00
C ASN A 527 -33.81 -14.91 -22.15
N ILE A 528 -32.65 -15.06 -21.50
CA ILE A 528 -32.41 -16.14 -20.54
C ILE A 528 -33.27 -15.85 -19.31
N ILE A 529 -34.18 -16.77 -18.99
CA ILE A 529 -35.08 -16.68 -17.83
C ILE A 529 -34.70 -17.65 -16.71
N GLN A 530 -33.92 -18.69 -17.02
CA GLN A 530 -33.35 -19.61 -16.04
C GLN A 530 -32.13 -20.32 -16.65
N SER A 531 -31.17 -20.72 -15.83
CA SER A 531 -30.06 -21.58 -16.26
C SER A 531 -29.57 -22.43 -15.10
N GLY A 532 -28.86 -23.53 -15.37
CA GLY A 532 -28.32 -24.39 -14.33
C GLY A 532 -27.50 -25.56 -14.87
N ARG A 533 -27.29 -26.57 -14.02
CA ARG A 533 -26.44 -27.73 -14.30
C ARG A 533 -27.25 -29.03 -14.35
N LEU A 534 -26.87 -29.94 -15.23
CA LEU A 534 -27.43 -31.30 -15.34
C LEU A 534 -26.30 -32.32 -15.37
N ILE A 535 -26.55 -33.51 -14.83
CA ILE A 535 -25.61 -34.62 -14.81
C ILE A 535 -26.24 -35.79 -15.57
N SER A 536 -25.58 -36.26 -16.63
CA SER A 536 -25.95 -37.50 -17.34
C SER A 536 -25.17 -38.68 -16.73
N GLN A 537 -25.86 -39.79 -16.48
CA GLN A 537 -25.29 -41.04 -15.96
C GLN A 537 -25.34 -42.17 -16.99
#